data_AF-A0A5A7PKM8-F1
#
_entry.id   AF-A0A5A7PKM8-F1
#
_cell.length_a   1.000
_cell.length_b   1.000
_cell.length_c   1.000
_cell.angle_alpha   90.00
_cell.angle_beta   90.00
_cell.angle_gamma   90.00
#
_symmetry.space_group_name_H-M   'P 1'
#
loop_
_entity.id
_entity.type
_entity.pdbx_description
1 polymer ?
#
loop_
_entity_poly.entity_id
_entity_poly.type
_entity_poly.pdbx_seq_one_letter_code
_entity_poly.pdbx_strand_id
1 'polypeptide(L)'
;MGRSIIVSSSSSHIPSLFSPKPTSISSAGLRIFKFPATLSANSRSPKHGFCTMSPSFRMSSFSSKAVASEISNQKQYSKVGAKSTGPIPSDQLLGVIQTAAKTGAQVIMEAVNKPRNITYKIGLSDLVTETDKMSEAAILDVVRKNFPDHLILGEEGGLIGDTSSDYLWCIDPLDGTTNFAHCYPSFAVSIGVLYKGKPAVASVVEFVGGPKCWNTRTFTAAAGNGAFCNGDKIHASQTDKVEQSLLVTGFGYEHDDAWATNIELFKEFTDISRGVRRLGSASVDMCHVALGIVEGYWEYRLKPWDMAAGVLSQ
;
A
#
# COMPACT_ATOMS: atom_id res chain seq x y z
N MET A 1 -1.02 25.96 1.81
CA MET A 1 0.33 25.72 2.34
C MET A 1 0.21 24.94 3.64
N GLY A 2 0.24 23.60 3.59
CA GLY A 2 0.24 22.75 4.77
C GLY A 2 1.67 22.32 5.13
N ARG A 3 2.03 22.36 6.43
CA ARG A 3 3.29 21.79 6.93
C ARG A 3 3.01 20.39 7.44
N SER A 4 3.72 19.38 6.91
CA SER A 4 3.73 18.05 7.50
C SER A 4 4.56 18.07 8.80
N ILE A 5 4.09 17.35 9.82
CA ILE A 5 4.80 17.17 11.09
C ILE A 5 5.12 15.68 11.21
N ILE A 6 6.42 15.37 11.28
CA ILE A 6 6.93 14.04 11.60
C ILE A 6 7.29 14.05 13.09
N VAL A 7 6.77 13.09 13.87
CA VAL A 7 7.11 12.92 15.29
C VAL A 7 7.78 11.57 15.48
N SER A 8 9.02 11.57 15.98
CA SER A 8 9.75 10.37 16.39
C SER A 8 9.60 10.14 17.89
N SER A 9 9.44 8.88 18.29
CA SER A 9 9.14 8.48 19.66
C SER A 9 10.35 8.46 20.59
N SER A 10 10.11 8.74 21.88
CA SER A 10 10.95 8.29 22.99
C SER A 10 10.11 8.22 24.26
N SER A 11 10.24 7.13 25.03
CA SER A 11 9.39 6.82 26.17
C SER A 11 10.03 7.20 27.51
N SER A 12 9.23 7.66 28.50
CA SER A 12 9.26 7.14 29.89
C SER A 12 8.30 7.84 30.86
N HIS A 13 7.57 7.00 31.59
CA HIS A 13 7.01 7.16 32.95
C HIS A 13 5.88 8.16 33.32
N ILE A 14 5.12 7.69 34.31
CA ILE A 14 3.81 8.12 34.82
C ILE A 14 3.99 8.78 36.20
N PRO A 15 3.07 9.66 36.63
CA PRO A 15 2.59 9.60 38.02
C PRO A 15 1.08 9.34 38.11
N SER A 16 0.69 8.47 39.04
CA SER A 16 -0.68 8.09 39.35
C SER A 16 -1.33 9.03 40.37
N LEU A 17 -2.67 9.11 40.39
CA LEU A 17 -3.45 9.46 41.59
C LEU A 17 -4.96 9.12 41.43
N PHE A 18 -5.60 8.85 42.58
CA PHE A 18 -7.02 8.59 42.86
C PHE A 18 -7.62 7.17 42.78
N SER A 19 -8.33 6.85 43.88
CA SER A 19 -9.11 5.66 44.27
C SER A 19 -9.84 6.06 45.59
N PRO A 20 -10.94 5.44 46.11
CA PRO A 20 -11.64 4.22 45.67
C PRO A 20 -13.19 4.33 45.50
N LYS A 21 -13.80 3.17 45.17
CA LYS A 21 -15.23 2.74 45.17
C LYS A 21 -15.93 2.83 46.57
N PRO A 22 -17.24 2.47 46.81
CA PRO A 22 -18.09 1.50 46.06
C PRO A 22 -19.65 1.62 46.00
N THR A 23 -20.24 0.87 45.05
CA THR A 23 -21.53 0.11 45.12
C THR A 23 -21.61 -0.88 43.92
N SER A 24 -22.60 -1.80 43.80
CA SER A 24 -22.73 -3.06 44.57
C SER A 24 -23.83 -4.01 44.01
N ILE A 25 -23.48 -5.27 43.65
CA ILE A 25 -24.36 -6.47 43.54
C ILE A 25 -25.36 -6.44 42.32
N SER A 26 -25.68 -7.52 41.57
CA SER A 26 -25.75 -8.97 41.86
C SER A 26 -25.12 -9.92 40.81
N SER A 27 -25.25 -11.23 41.06
CA SER A 27 -24.50 -12.36 40.47
C SER A 27 -25.36 -13.37 39.71
N ALA A 28 -24.78 -14.06 38.70
CA ALA A 28 -25.16 -15.43 38.34
C ALA A 28 -24.05 -16.14 37.52
N GLY A 29 -23.84 -17.45 37.74
CA GLY A 29 -23.18 -18.35 36.76
C GLY A 29 -21.74 -18.82 37.05
N LEU A 30 -21.58 -19.92 37.80
CA LEU A 30 -20.32 -20.66 37.94
C LEU A 30 -19.92 -21.39 36.64
N ARG A 31 -18.60 -21.51 36.40
CA ARG A 31 -17.90 -22.82 36.36
C ARG A 31 -16.37 -22.65 36.42
N ILE A 32 -15.73 -23.37 37.33
CA ILE A 32 -14.27 -23.42 37.53
C ILE A 32 -13.77 -24.77 37.05
N PHE A 33 -12.67 -24.80 36.29
CA PHE A 33 -11.83 -25.98 36.13
C PHE A 33 -10.49 -25.77 36.83
N LYS A 34 -10.07 -26.74 37.64
CA LYS A 34 -8.75 -26.81 38.30
C LYS A 34 -8.04 -28.08 37.86
N PHE A 35 -6.73 -27.98 37.62
CA PHE A 35 -5.75 -29.07 37.72
C PHE A 35 -4.41 -28.47 38.24
N PRO A 36 -3.47 -29.26 38.78
CA PRO A 36 -2.76 -28.86 39.99
C PRO A 36 -1.29 -28.49 39.75
N ALA A 37 -0.71 -27.78 40.72
CA ALA A 37 0.73 -27.60 40.82
C ALA A 37 1.36 -28.64 41.76
N THR A 38 2.54 -29.13 41.42
CA THR A 38 3.44 -29.86 42.32
C THR A 38 4.81 -29.18 42.36
N LEU A 39 5.39 -29.11 43.56
CA LEU A 39 6.65 -28.44 43.86
C LEU A 39 7.83 -29.41 43.76
N SER A 40 9.00 -28.89 43.36
CA SER A 40 10.29 -29.40 43.84
C SER A 40 11.33 -28.28 43.74
N ALA A 41 11.99 -27.98 44.85
CA ALA A 41 13.05 -26.97 44.92
C ALA A 41 14.42 -27.64 44.90
N ASN A 42 15.45 -26.93 44.44
CA ASN A 42 16.82 -27.19 44.90
C ASN A 42 17.67 -25.92 44.91
N SER A 43 18.55 -25.84 45.91
CA SER A 43 19.28 -24.62 46.30
C SER A 43 20.73 -24.63 45.83
N ARG A 44 21.31 -23.43 45.67
CA ARG A 44 22.68 -23.08 46.16
C ARG A 44 23.02 -21.61 45.88
N SER A 45 23.54 -20.93 46.91
CA SER A 45 24.30 -19.67 46.80
C SER A 45 25.81 -19.98 46.81
N PRO A 46 26.69 -19.00 46.47
CA PRO A 46 27.31 -18.24 47.55
C PRO A 46 27.58 -16.74 47.25
N LYS A 47 28.23 -16.08 48.23
CA LYS A 47 28.43 -14.64 48.43
C LYS A 47 29.67 -14.10 47.70
N HIS A 48 29.67 -12.80 47.33
CA HIS A 48 30.47 -11.72 47.97
C HIS A 48 30.61 -10.47 47.08
N GLY A 49 30.84 -9.29 47.71
CA GLY A 49 31.45 -8.13 47.03
C GLY A 49 30.66 -6.82 47.06
N PHE A 50 30.53 -6.17 48.22
CA PHE A 50 30.30 -4.72 48.27
C PHE A 50 31.65 -4.02 48.17
N CYS A 51 31.82 -3.07 47.26
CA CYS A 51 32.92 -2.11 47.29
C CYS A 51 32.44 -0.74 46.82
N THR A 52 32.54 0.25 47.69
CA THR A 52 32.16 1.65 47.43
C THR A 52 33.31 2.41 46.81
N MET A 53 33.08 3.08 45.67
CA MET A 53 33.88 4.22 45.21
C MET A 53 33.00 5.21 44.45
N SER A 54 32.90 6.43 44.96
CA SER A 54 32.63 7.63 44.16
C SER A 54 33.98 8.32 43.95
N PRO A 55 34.24 8.99 42.81
CA PRO A 55 33.85 10.40 42.77
C PRO A 55 33.48 10.97 41.39
N SER A 56 32.71 12.07 41.44
CA SER A 56 32.66 13.21 40.51
C SER A 56 33.12 13.04 39.05
N PHE A 57 32.18 13.16 38.10
CA PHE A 57 32.47 13.64 36.75
C PHE A 57 31.81 15.00 36.48
N ARG A 58 32.58 15.91 35.87
CA ARG A 58 32.13 17.24 35.45
C ARG A 58 31.05 17.13 34.38
N MET A 59 30.03 17.99 34.45
CA MET A 59 29.28 18.34 33.23
C MET A 59 30.21 19.11 32.28
N SER A 60 30.69 18.43 31.25
CA SER A 60 31.16 19.07 30.03
C SER A 60 30.01 19.14 29.04
N SER A 61 29.68 20.33 28.55
CA SER A 61 28.62 20.52 27.54
C SER A 61 29.04 19.90 26.20
N PHE A 62 28.60 18.68 25.92
CA PHE A 62 28.77 18.07 24.60
C PHE A 62 27.81 18.72 23.61
N SER A 63 28.30 19.75 22.93
CA SER A 63 27.68 20.30 21.72
C SER A 63 27.89 19.29 20.57
N SER A 64 26.93 18.39 20.40
CA SER A 64 26.87 17.48 19.27
C SER A 64 26.59 18.26 17.98
N LYS A 65 27.64 18.76 17.33
CA LYS A 65 27.54 19.25 15.95
C LYS A 65 27.11 18.08 15.07
N ALA A 66 25.94 18.20 14.43
CA ALA A 66 25.54 17.27 13.39
C ALA A 66 26.55 17.35 12.24
N VAL A 67 27.36 16.30 12.07
CA VAL A 67 28.19 16.15 10.88
C VAL A 67 27.29 15.63 9.78
N ALA A 68 26.88 16.53 8.87
CA ALA A 68 26.26 16.13 7.63
C ALA A 68 27.29 15.31 6.83
N SER A 69 27.07 14.01 6.70
CA SER A 69 27.85 13.18 5.79
C SER A 69 27.39 13.47 4.36
N GLU A 70 27.95 14.53 3.76
CA GLU A 70 27.84 14.79 2.32
C GLU A 70 28.59 13.69 1.54
N ILE A 71 27.96 12.52 1.41
CA ILE A 71 28.34 11.55 0.39
C ILE A 71 27.86 12.14 -0.94
N SER A 72 28.72 12.97 -1.53
CA SER A 72 28.57 13.53 -2.88
C SER A 72 28.66 12.39 -3.90
N ASN A 73 27.59 11.61 -4.02
CA ASN A 73 27.46 10.61 -5.06
C ASN A 73 26.90 11.28 -6.33
N GLN A 74 27.69 12.21 -6.88
CA GLN A 74 27.49 12.74 -8.24
C GLN A 74 27.78 11.64 -9.28
N LYS A 75 26.99 10.57 -9.28
CA LYS A 75 26.77 9.80 -10.50
C LYS A 75 25.97 10.68 -11.45
N GLN A 76 26.70 11.46 -12.23
CA GLN A 76 26.16 12.19 -13.36
C GLN A 76 25.68 11.19 -14.40
N TYR A 77 24.44 10.72 -14.26
CA TYR A 77 23.78 9.94 -15.30
C TYR A 77 23.76 10.78 -16.56
N SER A 78 24.44 10.29 -17.60
CA SER A 78 24.43 10.92 -18.91
C SER A 78 23.00 11.02 -19.40
N LYS A 79 22.46 12.24 -19.48
CA LYS A 79 21.29 12.54 -20.31
C LYS A 79 21.70 12.37 -21.77
N VAL A 80 21.80 11.13 -22.22
CA VAL A 80 21.76 10.78 -23.63
C VAL A 80 20.34 11.12 -24.07
N GLY A 81 20.19 12.30 -24.66
CA GLY A 81 18.87 12.82 -24.97
C GLY A 81 18.23 12.03 -26.10
N ALA A 82 17.18 11.26 -25.78
CA ALA A 82 16.12 11.03 -26.74
C ALA A 82 15.68 12.37 -27.34
N LYS A 83 15.16 12.32 -28.57
CA LYS A 83 14.30 13.39 -29.05
C LYS A 83 13.10 13.43 -28.11
N SER A 84 12.96 14.50 -27.31
CA SER A 84 11.79 14.67 -26.45
C SER A 84 10.53 14.53 -27.31
N THR A 85 9.66 13.58 -26.95
CA THR A 85 8.37 13.34 -27.61
C THR A 85 7.40 14.50 -27.42
N GLY A 86 7.75 15.49 -26.59
CA GLY A 86 6.94 16.65 -26.28
C GLY A 86 5.80 16.34 -25.29
N PRO A 87 5.04 17.36 -24.89
CA PRO A 87 3.78 17.15 -24.19
C PRO A 87 2.74 16.56 -25.16
N ILE A 88 2.22 15.39 -24.83
CA ILE A 88 1.12 14.73 -25.54
C ILE A 88 -0.18 15.22 -24.90
N PRO A 89 -1.26 15.51 -25.67
CA PRO A 89 -2.54 15.90 -25.11
C PRO A 89 -3.07 14.88 -24.09
N SER A 90 -3.61 15.36 -22.96
CA SER A 90 -4.19 14.54 -21.90
C SER A 90 -5.14 13.47 -22.46
N ASP A 91 -5.98 13.87 -23.40
CA ASP A 91 -7.09 13.07 -23.91
C ASP A 91 -6.60 11.94 -24.83
N GLN A 92 -5.47 12.15 -25.52
CA GLN A 92 -4.81 11.12 -26.31
C GLN A 92 -4.17 10.07 -25.39
N LEU A 93 -3.46 10.48 -24.34
CA LEU A 93 -2.93 9.56 -23.33
C LEU A 93 -4.07 8.80 -22.63
N LEU A 94 -5.14 9.51 -22.26
CA LEU A 94 -6.31 8.97 -21.57
C LEU A 94 -7.04 7.91 -22.40
N GLY A 95 -7.25 8.16 -23.70
CA GLY A 95 -7.87 7.19 -24.61
C GLY A 95 -7.04 5.92 -24.78
N VAL A 96 -5.71 6.03 -24.86
CA VAL A 96 -4.82 4.85 -24.97
C VAL A 96 -4.76 4.07 -23.67
N ILE A 97 -4.62 4.72 -22.51
CA ILE A 97 -4.56 4.02 -21.21
C ILE A 97 -5.89 3.35 -20.86
N GLN A 98 -7.04 3.97 -21.16
CA GLN A 98 -8.36 3.34 -21.03
C GLN A 98 -8.47 2.09 -21.91
N THR A 99 -8.00 2.17 -23.16
CA THR A 99 -7.99 1.02 -24.07
C THR A 99 -7.10 -0.09 -23.52
N ALA A 100 -5.88 0.23 -23.08
CA ALA A 100 -4.92 -0.73 -22.56
C ALA A 100 -5.44 -1.43 -21.29
N ALA A 101 -5.93 -0.68 -20.31
CA ALA A 101 -6.48 -1.22 -19.06
C ALA A 101 -7.72 -2.10 -19.33
N LYS A 102 -8.60 -1.69 -20.24
CA LYS A 102 -9.76 -2.50 -20.66
C LYS A 102 -9.33 -3.80 -21.36
N THR A 103 -8.29 -3.75 -22.19
CA THR A 103 -7.73 -4.93 -22.87
C THR A 103 -7.13 -5.93 -21.88
N GLY A 104 -6.31 -5.48 -20.92
CA GLY A 104 -5.83 -6.35 -19.83
C GLY A 104 -6.99 -6.92 -19.01
N ALA A 105 -7.95 -6.08 -18.63
CA ALA A 105 -9.11 -6.52 -17.85
C ALA A 105 -10.00 -7.54 -18.58
N GLN A 106 -10.03 -7.55 -19.91
CA GLN A 106 -10.72 -8.61 -20.65
C GLN A 106 -10.06 -9.97 -20.41
N VAL A 107 -8.72 -10.04 -20.41
CA VAL A 107 -7.97 -11.28 -20.11
C VAL A 107 -8.31 -11.79 -18.71
N ILE A 108 -8.31 -10.91 -17.71
CA ILE A 108 -8.70 -11.24 -16.33
C ILE A 108 -10.16 -11.75 -16.29
N MET A 109 -11.09 -11.07 -16.95
CA MET A 109 -12.52 -11.45 -17.00
C MET A 109 -12.75 -12.81 -17.66
N GLU A 110 -11.92 -13.21 -18.62
CA GLU A 110 -11.95 -14.56 -19.19
C GLU A 110 -11.40 -15.62 -18.22
N ALA A 111 -10.69 -15.23 -17.15
CA ALA A 111 -10.07 -16.12 -16.17
C ALA A 111 -10.78 -16.19 -14.80
N VAL A 112 -11.56 -15.17 -14.40
CA VAL A 112 -12.18 -15.10 -13.04
C VAL A 112 -13.06 -16.29 -12.64
N ASN A 113 -13.60 -17.06 -13.59
CA ASN A 113 -14.41 -18.26 -13.35
C ASN A 113 -13.71 -19.59 -13.77
N LYS A 114 -12.47 -19.54 -14.29
CA LYS A 114 -11.73 -20.76 -14.66
C LYS A 114 -11.28 -21.51 -13.39
N PRO A 115 -11.30 -22.86 -13.37
CA PRO A 115 -10.72 -23.64 -12.27
C PRO A 115 -9.23 -23.35 -12.12
N ARG A 116 -8.74 -23.25 -10.88
CA ARG A 116 -7.33 -22.95 -10.60
C ARG A 116 -6.77 -23.79 -9.46
N ASN A 117 -5.49 -24.15 -9.58
CA ASN A 117 -4.75 -24.91 -8.58
C ASN A 117 -3.89 -23.98 -7.74
N ILE A 118 -4.39 -23.58 -6.57
CA ILE A 118 -3.61 -22.80 -5.58
C ILE A 118 -2.58 -23.73 -4.93
N THR A 119 -1.48 -24.01 -5.63
CA THR A 119 -0.37 -24.82 -5.13
C THR A 119 0.86 -23.96 -4.88
N TYR A 120 1.27 -23.87 -3.61
CA TYR A 120 2.49 -23.18 -3.13
C TYR A 120 3.82 -23.82 -3.60
N LYS A 121 3.87 -24.36 -4.83
CA LYS A 121 5.05 -25.05 -5.37
C LYS A 121 5.51 -24.41 -6.68
N ILE A 122 6.61 -23.66 -6.55
CA ILE A 122 7.50 -23.24 -7.64
C ILE A 122 7.68 -24.40 -8.64
N GLY A 123 7.31 -24.17 -9.91
CA GLY A 123 7.58 -25.10 -11.02
C GLY A 123 6.36 -25.67 -11.75
N LEU A 124 5.13 -25.39 -11.29
CA LEU A 124 3.91 -25.55 -12.09
C LEU A 124 3.38 -24.16 -12.45
N SER A 125 2.87 -23.97 -13.67
CA SER A 125 2.23 -22.71 -14.06
C SER A 125 0.94 -22.54 -13.27
N ASP A 126 0.97 -21.69 -12.25
CA ASP A 126 -0.25 -21.21 -11.61
C ASP A 126 -1.08 -20.46 -12.66
N LEU A 127 -2.39 -20.73 -12.72
CA LEU A 127 -3.31 -19.99 -13.59
C LEU A 127 -3.21 -18.50 -13.31
N VAL A 128 -2.95 -18.14 -12.05
CA VAL A 128 -2.74 -16.76 -11.61
C VAL A 128 -1.58 -16.16 -12.40
N THR A 129 -0.35 -16.66 -12.24
CA THR A 129 0.85 -16.22 -12.99
C THR A 129 0.71 -16.26 -14.51
N GLU A 130 -0.06 -17.20 -15.07
CA GLU A 130 -0.38 -17.20 -16.52
C GLU A 130 -1.30 -16.03 -16.88
N THR A 131 -2.33 -15.78 -16.08
CA THR A 131 -3.31 -14.70 -16.27
C THR A 131 -2.65 -13.32 -16.13
N ASP A 132 -1.81 -13.10 -15.11
CA ASP A 132 -0.96 -11.91 -14.93
C ASP A 132 -0.17 -11.60 -16.21
N LYS A 133 0.59 -12.58 -16.71
CA LYS A 133 1.47 -12.42 -17.90
C LYS A 133 0.70 -12.19 -19.18
N MET A 134 -0.44 -12.85 -19.35
CA MET A 134 -1.32 -12.62 -20.50
C MET A 134 -1.95 -11.22 -20.46
N SER A 135 -2.35 -10.75 -19.27
CA SER A 135 -2.87 -9.39 -19.06
C SER A 135 -1.79 -8.34 -19.36
N GLU A 136 -0.58 -8.49 -18.81
CA GLU A 136 0.53 -7.57 -19.09
C GLU A 136 0.88 -7.54 -20.58
N ALA A 137 1.03 -8.70 -21.24
CA ALA A 137 1.33 -8.76 -22.67
C ALA A 137 0.27 -8.02 -23.52
N ALA A 138 -1.02 -8.22 -23.22
CA ALA A 138 -2.11 -7.56 -23.94
C ALA A 138 -2.13 -6.02 -23.71
N ILE A 139 -1.78 -5.56 -22.50
CA ILE A 139 -1.58 -4.14 -22.19
C ILE A 139 -0.39 -3.58 -22.98
N LEU A 140 0.75 -4.27 -22.97
CA LEU A 140 1.98 -3.86 -23.63
C LEU A 140 1.82 -3.71 -25.15
N ASP A 141 1.06 -4.60 -25.79
CA ASP A 141 0.76 -4.51 -27.23
C ASP A 141 -0.02 -3.23 -27.56
N VAL A 142 -0.99 -2.83 -26.73
CA VAL A 142 -1.72 -1.57 -26.90
C VAL A 142 -0.80 -0.36 -26.70
N VAL A 143 0.02 -0.36 -25.64
CA VAL A 143 0.93 0.76 -25.35
C VAL A 143 1.97 0.91 -26.46
N ARG A 144 2.70 -0.15 -26.82
CA ARG A 144 3.77 -0.12 -27.83
C ARG A 144 3.28 0.24 -29.23
N LYS A 145 2.05 -0.14 -29.59
CA LYS A 145 1.44 0.21 -30.88
C LYS A 145 1.18 1.72 -31.02
N ASN A 146 0.90 2.41 -29.92
CA ASN A 146 0.62 3.85 -29.91
C ASN A 146 1.86 4.69 -29.56
N PHE A 147 2.74 4.17 -28.70
CA PHE A 147 3.89 4.85 -28.13
C PHE A 147 5.12 3.91 -28.09
N PRO A 148 5.74 3.60 -29.25
CA PRO A 148 6.83 2.62 -29.35
C PRO A 148 8.14 3.05 -28.66
N ASP A 149 8.25 4.33 -28.31
CA ASP A 149 9.40 5.01 -27.72
C ASP A 149 9.19 5.43 -26.25
N HIS A 150 8.08 5.03 -25.62
CA HIS A 150 7.86 5.27 -24.19
C HIS A 150 8.56 4.24 -23.31
N LEU A 151 8.98 4.65 -22.12
CA LEU A 151 9.48 3.74 -21.08
C LEU A 151 8.29 3.07 -20.37
N ILE A 152 8.42 1.80 -20.06
CA ILE A 152 7.40 1.01 -19.37
C ILE A 152 8.05 0.23 -18.23
N LEU A 153 7.38 0.20 -17.07
CA LEU A 153 7.70 -0.60 -15.90
C LEU A 153 6.47 -1.45 -15.57
N GLY A 154 6.51 -2.73 -15.96
CA GLY A 154 5.53 -3.74 -15.55
C GLY A 154 6.00 -4.49 -14.31
N GLU A 155 5.06 -5.04 -13.53
CA GLU A 155 5.38 -5.92 -12.40
C GLU A 155 6.06 -7.22 -12.85
N GLU A 156 5.54 -7.88 -13.88
CA GLU A 156 6.02 -9.18 -14.37
C GLU A 156 7.17 -9.01 -15.37
N GLY A 157 7.07 -8.03 -16.28
CA GLY A 157 8.05 -7.78 -17.34
C GLY A 157 9.22 -6.87 -16.93
N GLY A 158 9.12 -6.16 -15.81
CA GLY A 158 10.11 -5.19 -15.36
C GLY A 158 10.23 -3.97 -16.27
N LEU A 159 11.44 -3.41 -16.39
CA LEU A 159 11.70 -2.17 -17.13
C LEU A 159 12.04 -2.45 -18.61
N ILE A 160 11.25 -1.90 -19.53
CA ILE A 160 11.34 -2.10 -20.98
C ILE A 160 11.04 -0.80 -21.74
N GLY A 161 11.66 -0.61 -22.92
CA GLY A 161 11.49 0.61 -23.75
C GLY A 161 12.71 1.54 -23.67
N ASP A 162 12.54 2.79 -24.09
CA ASP A 162 13.62 3.79 -24.11
C ASP A 162 13.78 4.46 -22.73
N THR A 163 14.90 4.18 -22.05
CA THR A 163 15.24 4.75 -20.74
C THR A 163 15.43 6.26 -20.73
N SER A 164 15.53 6.90 -21.90
CA SER A 164 15.62 8.35 -22.07
C SER A 164 14.28 9.03 -22.43
N SER A 165 13.18 8.27 -22.48
CA SER A 165 11.82 8.79 -22.65
C SER A 165 11.41 9.77 -21.54
N ASP A 166 10.67 10.82 -21.92
CA ASP A 166 10.02 11.72 -20.96
C ASP A 166 8.80 11.07 -20.27
N TYR A 167 8.32 9.92 -20.77
CA TYR A 167 7.15 9.20 -20.25
C TYR A 167 7.52 7.84 -19.67
N LEU A 168 6.96 7.52 -18.50
CA LEU A 168 7.00 6.21 -17.87
C LEU A 168 5.57 5.70 -17.66
N TRP A 169 5.25 4.55 -18.26
CA TRP A 169 4.06 3.77 -17.93
C TRP A 169 4.38 2.84 -16.77
N CYS A 170 3.66 2.94 -15.66
CA CYS A 170 3.67 1.93 -14.60
C CYS A 170 2.45 1.02 -14.79
N ILE A 171 2.66 -0.29 -14.89
CA ILE A 171 1.62 -1.29 -15.13
C ILE A 171 1.65 -2.33 -14.02
N ASP A 172 0.49 -2.51 -13.39
CA ASP A 172 0.16 -3.69 -12.61
C ASP A 172 -0.95 -4.45 -13.37
N PRO A 173 -0.66 -5.67 -13.86
CA PRO A 173 -1.61 -6.43 -14.67
C PRO A 173 -2.71 -7.13 -13.85
N LEU A 174 -2.55 -7.27 -12.52
CA LEU A 174 -3.51 -7.91 -11.61
C LEU A 174 -3.20 -7.59 -10.12
N ASP A 175 -3.45 -6.34 -9.71
CA ASP A 175 -3.34 -5.92 -8.32
C ASP A 175 -4.36 -6.69 -7.47
N GLY A 176 -3.91 -7.28 -6.37
CA GLY A 176 -4.71 -8.21 -5.59
C GLY A 176 -4.68 -9.64 -6.14
N THR A 177 -3.55 -10.08 -6.70
CA THR A 177 -3.22 -11.44 -7.15
C THR A 177 -3.75 -12.53 -6.20
N THR A 178 -3.55 -12.36 -4.88
CA THR A 178 -4.08 -13.24 -3.82
C THR A 178 -5.61 -13.26 -3.78
N ASN A 179 -6.26 -12.11 -3.93
CA ASN A 179 -7.71 -12.00 -3.94
C ASN A 179 -8.31 -12.67 -5.19
N PHE A 180 -7.72 -12.45 -6.37
CA PHE A 180 -8.07 -13.17 -7.59
C PHE A 180 -7.95 -14.70 -7.40
N ALA A 181 -6.81 -15.17 -6.87
CA ALA A 181 -6.59 -16.58 -6.57
C ALA A 181 -7.69 -17.18 -5.66
N HIS A 182 -8.14 -16.42 -4.66
CA HIS A 182 -9.17 -16.84 -3.72
C HIS A 182 -10.62 -16.50 -4.13
N CYS A 183 -10.87 -15.96 -5.34
CA CYS A 183 -12.18 -15.43 -5.76
C CYS A 183 -12.74 -14.33 -4.82
N TYR A 184 -11.89 -13.62 -4.08
CA TYR A 184 -12.30 -12.51 -3.23
C TYR A 184 -12.53 -11.25 -4.08
N PRO A 185 -13.66 -10.54 -3.97
CA PRO A 185 -14.01 -9.44 -4.87
C PRO A 185 -13.34 -8.12 -4.46
N SER A 186 -12.03 -8.03 -4.69
CA SER A 186 -11.23 -6.81 -4.62
C SER A 186 -9.88 -7.01 -5.33
N PHE A 187 -9.86 -6.86 -6.64
CA PHE A 187 -8.63 -6.86 -7.46
C PHE A 187 -8.84 -5.99 -8.69
N ALA A 188 -7.78 -5.57 -9.35
CA ALA A 188 -7.86 -4.67 -10.50
C ALA A 188 -6.75 -4.87 -11.53
N VAL A 189 -6.96 -4.33 -12.73
CA VAL A 189 -5.86 -3.93 -13.62
C VAL A 189 -5.56 -2.46 -13.34
N SER A 190 -4.32 -2.10 -13.02
CA SER A 190 -3.94 -0.73 -12.69
C SER A 190 -2.83 -0.24 -13.63
N ILE A 191 -3.07 0.91 -14.27
CA ILE A 191 -2.08 1.57 -15.11
C ILE A 191 -2.04 3.05 -14.75
N GLY A 192 -0.83 3.62 -14.75
CA GLY A 192 -0.63 5.07 -14.68
C GLY A 192 0.56 5.51 -15.53
N VAL A 193 0.52 6.76 -16.00
CA VAL A 193 1.61 7.39 -16.75
C VAL A 193 2.17 8.55 -15.96
N LEU A 194 3.50 8.58 -15.84
CA LEU A 194 4.25 9.73 -15.39
C LEU A 194 4.82 10.48 -16.61
N TYR A 195 4.69 11.80 -16.65
CA TYR A 195 5.44 12.68 -17.55
C TYR A 195 6.49 13.42 -16.74
N LYS A 196 7.78 13.26 -17.09
CA LYS A 196 8.93 13.86 -16.39
C LYS A 196 8.90 13.60 -14.87
N GLY A 197 8.50 12.37 -14.49
CA GLY A 197 8.39 11.92 -13.10
C GLY A 197 7.15 12.45 -12.35
N LYS A 198 6.21 13.13 -13.02
CA LYS A 198 4.95 13.61 -12.42
C LYS A 198 3.75 12.84 -12.96
N PRO A 199 2.76 12.50 -12.13
CA PRO A 199 1.44 12.04 -12.56
C PRO A 199 0.87 12.79 -13.77
N ALA A 200 0.46 12.04 -14.81
CA ALA A 200 -0.14 12.58 -16.03
C ALA A 200 -1.56 12.03 -16.25
N VAL A 201 -1.70 10.70 -16.36
CA VAL A 201 -3.01 10.01 -16.47
C VAL A 201 -2.98 8.68 -15.71
N ALA A 202 -4.14 8.17 -15.32
CA ALA A 202 -4.29 6.80 -14.80
C ALA A 202 -5.61 6.16 -15.25
N SER A 203 -5.62 4.83 -15.30
CA SER A 203 -6.83 4.01 -15.47
C SER A 203 -6.72 2.75 -14.61
N VAL A 204 -7.74 2.50 -13.78
CA VAL A 204 -7.86 1.30 -12.96
C VAL A 204 -9.18 0.61 -13.30
N VAL A 205 -9.15 -0.69 -13.60
CA VAL A 205 -10.35 -1.50 -13.84
C VAL A 205 -10.49 -2.48 -12.69
N GLU A 206 -11.31 -2.11 -11.71
CA GLU A 206 -11.65 -2.92 -10.53
C GLU A 206 -12.66 -4.00 -10.89
N PHE A 207 -12.49 -5.19 -10.31
CA PHE A 207 -13.42 -6.31 -10.38
C PHE A 207 -14.25 -6.42 -9.10
N VAL A 208 -15.56 -6.46 -9.26
CA VAL A 208 -16.54 -6.53 -8.16
C VAL A 208 -17.50 -7.70 -8.36
N GLY A 209 -18.24 -8.06 -7.30
CA GLY A 209 -19.22 -9.15 -7.32
C GLY A 209 -18.68 -10.42 -6.68
N GLY A 210 -18.42 -11.46 -7.46
CA GLY A 210 -17.91 -12.74 -6.98
C GLY A 210 -18.09 -13.88 -7.98
N PRO A 211 -17.81 -15.15 -7.58
CA PRO A 211 -17.96 -16.32 -8.43
C PRO A 211 -19.29 -16.36 -9.19
N LYS A 212 -19.21 -16.46 -10.53
CA LYS A 212 -20.35 -16.47 -11.46
C LYS A 212 -21.17 -15.16 -11.55
N CYS A 213 -20.77 -14.08 -10.86
CA CYS A 213 -21.45 -12.78 -10.89
C CYS A 213 -20.47 -11.58 -10.94
N TRP A 214 -19.32 -11.77 -11.57
CA TRP A 214 -18.30 -10.74 -11.77
C TRP A 214 -18.77 -9.60 -12.67
N ASN A 215 -18.41 -8.38 -12.30
CA ASN A 215 -18.59 -7.15 -13.07
C ASN A 215 -17.39 -6.22 -12.83
N THR A 216 -17.28 -5.10 -13.55
CA THR A 216 -16.18 -4.14 -13.39
C THR A 216 -16.64 -2.69 -13.11
N ARG A 217 -15.74 -1.91 -12.49
CA ARG A 217 -15.79 -0.45 -12.43
C ARG A 217 -14.48 0.10 -13.00
N THR A 218 -14.57 1.09 -13.87
CA THR A 218 -13.39 1.73 -14.48
C THR A 218 -13.21 3.12 -13.90
N PHE A 219 -12.13 3.32 -13.15
CA PHE A 219 -11.69 4.60 -12.63
C PHE A 219 -10.66 5.21 -13.58
N THR A 220 -10.75 6.51 -13.83
CA THR A 220 -9.77 7.23 -14.64
C THR A 220 -9.55 8.64 -14.15
N ALA A 221 -8.32 9.16 -14.28
CA ALA A 221 -8.01 10.56 -14.08
C ALA A 221 -6.98 11.06 -15.09
N ALA A 222 -6.99 12.37 -15.31
CA ALA A 222 -5.91 13.10 -15.95
C ALA A 222 -5.58 14.34 -15.11
N ALA A 223 -4.28 14.64 -14.97
CA ALA A 223 -3.80 15.73 -14.13
C ALA A 223 -4.41 17.07 -14.59
N GLY A 224 -5.14 17.74 -13.69
CA GLY A 224 -5.86 18.98 -13.96
C GLY A 224 -7.31 18.81 -14.46
N ASN A 225 -7.71 17.61 -14.88
CA ASN A 225 -9.07 17.32 -15.37
C ASN A 225 -9.94 16.61 -14.30
N GLY A 226 -9.30 16.08 -13.25
CA GLY A 226 -9.94 15.35 -12.14
C GLY A 226 -10.18 13.87 -12.43
N ALA A 227 -10.87 13.21 -11.51
CA ALA A 227 -11.16 11.77 -11.55
C ALA A 227 -12.61 11.45 -11.91
N PHE A 228 -12.81 10.27 -12.49
CA PHE A 228 -14.09 9.74 -12.97
C PHE A 228 -14.21 8.24 -12.67
N CYS A 229 -15.43 7.76 -12.42
CA CYS A 229 -15.77 6.33 -12.32
C CYS A 229 -16.88 6.04 -13.34
N ASN A 230 -16.64 5.11 -14.26
CA ASN A 230 -17.55 4.77 -15.37
C ASN A 230 -18.01 5.96 -16.23
N GLY A 231 -17.24 7.05 -16.24
CA GLY A 231 -17.54 8.30 -16.95
C GLY A 231 -18.19 9.39 -16.09
N ASP A 232 -18.72 9.05 -14.91
CA ASP A 232 -19.25 10.01 -13.95
C ASP A 232 -18.12 10.62 -13.11
N LYS A 233 -18.16 11.95 -12.88
CA LYS A 233 -17.12 12.65 -12.11
C LYS A 233 -17.22 12.31 -10.62
N ILE A 234 -16.09 11.93 -10.01
CA ILE A 234 -15.99 11.56 -8.59
C ILE A 234 -15.20 12.61 -7.79
N HIS A 235 -15.27 12.51 -6.46
CA HIS A 235 -14.52 13.35 -5.53
C HIS A 235 -14.33 12.60 -4.21
N ALA A 236 -13.20 12.86 -3.54
CA ALA A 236 -12.95 12.34 -2.21
C ALA A 236 -13.94 12.91 -1.17
N SER A 237 -14.12 12.16 -0.09
CA SER A 237 -14.98 12.54 1.03
C SER A 237 -14.56 13.90 1.62
N GLN A 238 -15.54 14.68 2.09
CA GLN A 238 -15.32 15.97 2.72
C GLN A 238 -15.19 15.87 4.25
N THR A 239 -15.22 14.65 4.81
CA THR A 239 -15.04 14.39 6.24
C THR A 239 -13.62 14.78 6.68
N ASP A 240 -13.51 15.77 7.58
CA ASP A 240 -12.24 16.30 8.10
C ASP A 240 -11.83 15.72 9.46
N LYS A 241 -12.57 14.71 9.95
CA LYS A 241 -12.51 14.17 11.31
C LYS A 241 -12.31 12.66 11.33
N VAL A 242 -11.25 12.21 12.00
CA VAL A 242 -10.91 10.78 12.09
C VAL A 242 -11.96 9.96 12.83
N GLU A 243 -12.65 10.53 13.83
CA GLU A 243 -13.76 9.88 14.52
C GLU A 243 -15.03 9.71 13.66
N GLN A 244 -15.00 10.25 12.45
CA GLN A 244 -16.07 10.14 11.45
C GLN A 244 -15.62 9.39 10.19
N SER A 245 -14.35 9.03 10.05
CA SER A 245 -13.86 8.33 8.85
C SER A 245 -14.11 6.83 8.88
N LEU A 246 -14.32 6.26 7.70
CA LEU A 246 -14.01 4.87 7.39
C LEU A 246 -12.64 4.85 6.68
N LEU A 247 -11.69 4.09 7.21
CA LEU A 247 -10.33 4.02 6.67
C LEU A 247 -10.04 2.67 6.04
N VAL A 248 -9.01 2.60 5.19
CA VAL A 248 -8.53 1.36 4.58
C VAL A 248 -7.01 1.25 4.63
N THR A 249 -6.47 0.03 4.68
CA THR A 249 -5.02 -0.23 4.70
C THR A 249 -4.70 -1.54 4.02
N GLY A 250 -3.47 -1.70 3.55
CA GLY A 250 -2.90 -3.01 3.25
C GLY A 250 -1.82 -3.42 4.26
N PHE A 251 -1.27 -4.62 4.03
CA PHE A 251 -0.17 -5.20 4.80
C PHE A 251 0.73 -5.98 3.83
N GLY A 252 2.02 -5.66 3.82
CA GLY A 252 3.03 -6.41 3.08
C GLY A 252 3.24 -7.83 3.65
N TYR A 253 3.74 -8.72 2.79
CA TYR A 253 3.99 -10.13 3.11
C TYR A 253 5.16 -10.37 4.08
N GLU A 254 6.07 -9.39 4.23
CA GLU A 254 7.24 -9.46 5.11
C GLU A 254 6.88 -8.96 6.52
N HIS A 255 6.85 -9.86 7.51
CA HIS A 255 6.52 -9.52 8.90
C HIS A 255 7.74 -8.96 9.67
N ASP A 256 8.23 -7.79 9.26
CA ASP A 256 9.32 -7.07 9.92
C ASP A 256 8.85 -5.79 10.65
N ASP A 257 9.78 -4.94 11.07
CA ASP A 257 9.51 -3.72 11.85
C ASP A 257 8.49 -2.78 11.18
N ALA A 258 8.46 -2.72 9.84
CA ALA A 258 7.49 -1.89 9.12
C ALA A 258 6.08 -2.51 9.17
N TRP A 259 5.99 -3.84 9.08
CA TRP A 259 4.72 -4.57 9.29
C TRP A 259 4.24 -4.44 10.74
N ALA A 260 5.13 -4.55 11.72
CA ALA A 260 4.79 -4.40 13.13
C ALA A 260 4.23 -2.99 13.43
N THR A 261 4.89 -1.96 12.91
CA THR A 261 4.43 -0.56 12.98
C THR A 261 3.05 -0.39 12.31
N ASN A 262 2.83 -1.05 11.16
CA ASN A 262 1.55 -1.00 10.47
C ASN A 262 0.41 -1.66 11.27
N ILE A 263 0.70 -2.76 11.99
CA ILE A 263 -0.26 -3.41 12.90
C ILE A 263 -0.60 -2.51 14.10
N GLU A 264 0.37 -1.76 14.63
CA GLU A 264 0.11 -0.75 15.66
C GLU A 264 -0.78 0.38 15.15
N LEU A 265 -0.50 0.94 13.96
CA LEU A 265 -1.36 1.94 13.31
C LEU A 265 -2.78 1.40 13.05
N PHE A 266 -2.93 0.17 12.56
CA PHE A 266 -4.23 -0.46 12.32
C PHE A 266 -5.06 -0.55 13.61
N LYS A 267 -4.43 -0.91 14.72
CA LYS A 267 -5.06 -0.92 16.04
C LYS A 267 -5.48 0.50 16.45
N GLU A 268 -4.56 1.46 16.44
CA GLU A 268 -4.83 2.84 16.85
C GLU A 268 -5.96 3.48 16.03
N PHE A 269 -5.94 3.32 14.71
CA PHE A 269 -7.01 3.82 13.84
C PHE A 269 -8.34 3.09 14.02
N THR A 270 -8.33 1.81 14.41
CA THR A 270 -9.57 1.09 14.76
C THR A 270 -10.18 1.60 16.07
N ASP A 271 -9.35 2.01 17.04
CA ASP A 271 -9.80 2.56 18.33
C ASP A 271 -10.42 3.97 18.20
N ILE A 272 -10.04 4.76 17.18
CA ILE A 272 -10.44 6.18 17.06
C ILE A 272 -11.35 6.53 15.87
N SER A 273 -11.60 5.62 14.92
CA SER A 273 -12.41 5.89 13.72
C SER A 273 -13.73 5.09 13.68
N ARG A 274 -14.51 5.18 12.59
CA ARG A 274 -15.65 4.27 12.35
C ARG A 274 -15.21 2.85 11.94
N GLY A 275 -13.90 2.61 11.92
CA GLY A 275 -13.27 1.33 11.68
C GLY A 275 -12.36 1.35 10.47
N VAL A 276 -11.55 0.30 10.36
CA VAL A 276 -10.60 0.12 9.25
C VAL A 276 -11.05 -1.05 8.37
N ARG A 277 -10.71 -1.02 7.08
CA ARG A 277 -10.84 -2.13 6.13
C ARG A 277 -9.46 -2.57 5.64
N ARG A 278 -9.37 -3.81 5.18
CA ARG A 278 -8.20 -4.35 4.49
C ARG A 278 -8.74 -5.14 3.30
N LEU A 279 -8.82 -4.51 2.13
CA LEU A 279 -9.38 -5.17 0.95
C LEU A 279 -8.31 -6.03 0.26
N GLY A 280 -7.06 -5.54 0.18
CA GLY A 280 -5.93 -6.32 -0.32
C GLY A 280 -5.61 -6.10 -1.80
N SER A 281 -5.93 -4.92 -2.32
CA SER A 281 -5.52 -4.43 -3.62
C SER A 281 -5.32 -2.92 -3.46
N ALA A 282 -4.07 -2.46 -3.59
CA ALA A 282 -3.69 -1.08 -3.26
C ALA A 282 -4.32 -0.05 -4.20
N SER A 283 -4.41 -0.38 -5.48
CA SER A 283 -5.06 0.47 -6.50
C SER A 283 -6.57 0.58 -6.26
N VAL A 284 -7.23 -0.49 -5.81
CA VAL A 284 -8.66 -0.47 -5.44
C VAL A 284 -8.88 0.37 -4.18
N ASP A 285 -8.03 0.21 -3.16
CA ASP A 285 -8.09 1.01 -1.94
C ASP A 285 -7.93 2.52 -2.26
N MET A 286 -7.01 2.90 -3.16
CA MET A 286 -6.88 4.27 -3.67
C MET A 286 -8.11 4.74 -4.48
N CYS A 287 -8.68 3.88 -5.33
CA CYS A 287 -9.92 4.20 -6.07
C CYS A 287 -11.09 4.48 -5.13
N HIS A 288 -11.19 3.77 -4.01
CA HIS A 288 -12.26 3.95 -3.02
C HIS A 288 -12.11 5.27 -2.26
N VAL A 289 -10.88 5.74 -2.02
CA VAL A 289 -10.61 7.11 -1.50
C VAL A 289 -11.05 8.17 -2.53
N ALA A 290 -10.67 8.02 -3.79
CA ALA A 290 -11.05 8.95 -4.86
C ALA A 290 -12.57 8.99 -5.13
N LEU A 291 -13.26 7.88 -4.88
CA LEU A 291 -14.72 7.75 -4.92
C LEU A 291 -15.43 8.36 -3.69
N GLY A 292 -14.70 8.65 -2.62
CA GLY A 292 -15.23 9.23 -1.39
C GLY A 292 -16.05 8.27 -0.51
N ILE A 293 -15.90 6.95 -0.70
CA ILE A 293 -16.54 5.92 0.16
C ILE A 293 -15.67 5.49 1.35
N VAL A 294 -14.40 5.90 1.35
CA VAL A 294 -13.47 5.88 2.49
C VAL A 294 -12.72 7.20 2.50
N GLU A 295 -12.31 7.67 3.67
CA GLU A 295 -11.63 8.97 3.83
C GLU A 295 -10.11 8.91 3.63
N GLY A 296 -9.49 7.74 3.78
CA GLY A 296 -8.04 7.62 3.76
C GLY A 296 -7.52 6.19 3.65
N TYR A 297 -6.34 6.09 3.04
CA TYR A 297 -5.60 4.85 2.83
C TYR A 297 -4.14 5.03 3.28
N TRP A 298 -3.55 3.99 3.87
CA TRP A 298 -2.11 3.91 4.11
C TRP A 298 -1.59 2.49 3.87
N GLU A 299 -0.33 2.38 3.45
CA GLU A 299 0.40 1.11 3.35
C GLU A 299 1.91 1.38 3.29
N TYR A 300 2.72 0.41 3.70
CA TYR A 300 4.19 0.44 3.58
C TYR A 300 4.65 -0.39 2.38
N ARG A 301 5.74 0.06 1.74
CA ARG A 301 6.50 -0.66 0.68
C ARG A 301 5.79 -0.85 -0.67
N LEU A 302 4.76 -0.06 -0.94
CA LEU A 302 4.15 0.02 -2.27
C LEU A 302 5.19 0.27 -3.37
N LYS A 303 5.02 -0.43 -4.49
CA LYS A 303 5.81 -0.31 -5.70
C LYS A 303 5.31 0.86 -6.56
N PRO A 304 6.08 1.32 -7.56
CA PRO A 304 5.65 2.38 -8.46
C PRO A 304 4.39 2.05 -9.29
N TRP A 305 4.08 0.75 -9.49
CA TRP A 305 2.87 0.29 -10.17
C TRP A 305 1.63 0.29 -9.27
N ASP A 306 1.73 -0.18 -8.02
CA ASP A 306 0.67 -0.03 -7.02
C ASP A 306 0.25 1.44 -6.84
N MET A 307 1.24 2.34 -6.80
CA MET A 307 1.02 3.80 -6.65
C MET A 307 0.55 4.48 -7.93
N ALA A 308 0.47 3.78 -9.06
CA ALA A 308 0.05 4.36 -10.34
C ALA A 308 -1.42 4.81 -10.32
N ALA A 309 -2.24 4.23 -9.45
CA ALA A 309 -3.61 4.68 -9.15
C ALA A 309 -3.65 6.02 -8.39
N GLY A 310 -2.57 6.46 -7.74
CA GLY A 310 -2.52 7.69 -6.94
C GLY A 310 -2.74 8.99 -7.73
N VAL A 311 -2.76 8.93 -9.06
CA VAL A 311 -3.19 10.05 -9.93
C VAL A 311 -4.68 10.35 -9.77
N LEU A 312 -5.50 9.37 -9.36
CA LEU A 312 -6.94 9.52 -9.10
C LEU A 312 -7.25 10.46 -7.93
N SER A 313 -6.27 10.74 -7.06
CA SER A 313 -6.42 11.52 -5.82
C SER A 313 -6.05 13.01 -5.98
N GLN A 314 -6.05 13.56 -7.19
CA GLN A 314 -5.66 14.94 -7.52
C GLN A 314 -6.80 15.78 -8.14
#